data_AF-A0A932TN00-F1
#
_entry.id   AF-A0A932TN00-F1
#
_cell.length_a   1.000
_cell.length_b   1.000
_cell.length_c   1.000
_cell.angle_alpha   90.00
_cell.angle_beta   90.00
_cell.angle_gamma   90.00
#
_symmetry.space_group_name_H-M   'P 1'
#
loop_
_entity.id
_entity.type
_entity.pdbx_description
1 polymer ?
#
loop_
_entity_poly.entity_id
_entity_poly.type
_entity_poly.pdbx_seq_one_letter_code
_entity_poly.pdbx_strand_id
1 'polypeptide(L)'
;LVERGHIFIAQPPLYSLKKGRSERFIKDEKEFSREIMRHATEDRTVVNAAGDKLDGRRLTKFLSDLAEYSAFFDKLDKRLRNRPVIELLSKSDLEKKADFAGKERLQELAKKIEKLGPKARIEFDEEHSLHEVVFVNGSGSEKKVNWELASLPEYKRLRSLAKEIVPLDKPPFDVQTDGSQVRQENAAQLLEYIMTEGKKGFTVTRYKGLGEMDPEQLWATTMNAETRSLLQVRLEDLLVAEEMFSTLMGENVEVRRKFIEDNALDVKNLDV
;
A
#
# COMPACT_ATOMS: atom_id res chain seq x y z
N LEU A 1 -24.47 -3.64 -28.48
CA LEU A 1 -23.01 -3.52 -28.71
C LEU A 1 -22.21 -4.15 -27.57
N VAL A 2 -22.53 -3.82 -26.31
CA VAL A 2 -21.88 -4.42 -25.12
C VAL A 2 -22.15 -5.92 -24.99
N GLU A 3 -23.41 -6.36 -25.10
CA GLU A 3 -23.77 -7.80 -25.04
C GLU A 3 -23.04 -8.67 -26.07
N ARG A 4 -22.70 -8.07 -27.23
CA ARG A 4 -21.96 -8.73 -28.31
C ARG A 4 -20.45 -8.63 -28.15
N GLY A 5 -19.96 -8.03 -27.06
CA GLY A 5 -18.54 -7.93 -26.73
C GLY A 5 -17.73 -7.02 -27.63
N HIS A 6 -18.35 -6.02 -28.29
CA HIS A 6 -17.67 -5.15 -29.26
C HIS A 6 -17.10 -3.85 -28.67
N ILE A 7 -17.36 -3.55 -27.40
CA ILE A 7 -16.88 -2.33 -26.75
C ILE A 7 -15.61 -2.63 -25.95
N PHE A 8 -14.56 -1.87 -26.25
CA PHE A 8 -13.27 -1.95 -25.59
C PHE A 8 -12.80 -0.55 -25.19
N ILE A 9 -12.11 -0.48 -24.05
CA ILE A 9 -11.49 0.73 -23.51
C ILE A 9 -9.99 0.58 -23.62
N ALA A 10 -9.32 1.57 -24.21
CA ALA A 10 -7.86 1.58 -24.29
C ALA A 10 -7.22 1.75 -22.90
N GLN A 11 -6.05 1.16 -22.71
CA GLN A 11 -5.30 1.22 -21.47
C GLN A 11 -3.93 1.84 -21.73
N PRO A 12 -3.85 3.18 -21.90
CA PRO A 12 -2.58 3.88 -22.11
C PRO A 12 -1.66 3.74 -20.88
N PRO A 13 -0.34 3.90 -21.05
CA PRO A 13 0.59 3.86 -19.94
C PRO A 13 0.45 5.09 -19.03
N LEU A 14 0.67 4.89 -17.73
CA LEU A 14 0.64 5.95 -16.73
C LEU A 14 2.00 6.66 -16.59
N TYR A 15 3.10 5.97 -16.88
CA TYR A 15 4.45 6.50 -16.76
C TYR A 15 5.33 6.21 -17.98
N SER A 16 6.30 7.07 -18.24
CA SER A 16 7.48 6.79 -19.06
C SER A 16 8.75 6.88 -18.20
N LEU A 17 9.61 5.87 -18.30
CA LEU A 17 10.95 5.83 -17.72
C LEU A 17 11.98 5.95 -18.83
N LYS A 18 12.71 7.05 -18.86
CA LYS A 18 13.79 7.27 -19.83
C LYS A 18 15.16 7.24 -19.16
N LYS A 19 16.07 6.39 -19.65
CA LYS A 19 17.47 6.30 -19.22
C LYS A 19 18.38 6.32 -20.44
N GLY A 20 19.01 7.47 -20.68
CA GLY A 20 19.81 7.70 -21.89
C GLY A 20 18.94 7.61 -23.15
N ARG A 21 19.23 6.64 -24.02
CA ARG A 21 18.46 6.37 -25.26
C ARG A 21 17.32 5.36 -25.07
N SER A 22 17.26 4.66 -23.95
CA SER A 22 16.21 3.68 -23.67
C SER A 22 15.01 4.39 -23.04
N GLU A 23 13.82 4.14 -23.55
CA GLU A 23 12.55 4.61 -23.00
C GLU A 23 11.63 3.41 -22.81
N ARG A 24 11.01 3.32 -21.63
CA ARG A 24 10.07 2.25 -21.29
C ARG A 24 8.78 2.84 -20.75
N PHE A 25 7.67 2.41 -21.33
CA PHE A 25 6.33 2.77 -20.88
C PHE A 25 5.85 1.79 -19.81
N ILE A 26 5.21 2.33 -18.78
CA ILE A 26 4.75 1.58 -17.62
C ILE A 26 3.26 1.85 -17.43
N LYS A 27 2.50 0.77 -17.26
CA LYS A 27 1.05 0.83 -17.26
C LYS A 27 0.48 1.43 -15.98
N ASP A 28 1.03 1.05 -14.84
CA ASP A 28 0.46 1.39 -13.54
C ASP A 28 1.52 1.66 -12.46
N GLU A 29 1.07 2.20 -11.32
CA GLU A 29 1.91 2.53 -10.16
C GLU A 29 2.67 1.32 -9.60
N LYS A 30 2.05 0.14 -9.66
CA LYS A 30 2.61 -1.09 -9.09
C LYS A 30 3.77 -1.59 -9.93
N GLU A 31 3.65 -1.55 -11.25
CA GLU A 31 4.73 -1.82 -12.18
C GLU A 31 5.84 -0.78 -12.03
N PHE A 32 5.50 0.51 -11.94
CA PHE A 32 6.48 1.58 -11.72
C PHE A 32 7.33 1.34 -10.47
N SER A 33 6.66 1.12 -9.33
CA SER A 33 7.33 0.86 -8.05
C SER A 33 8.24 -0.36 -8.12
N ARG A 34 7.81 -1.43 -8.79
CA ARG A 34 8.61 -2.65 -8.97
C ARG A 34 9.85 -2.41 -9.82
N GLU A 35 9.69 -1.69 -10.93
CA GLU A 35 10.78 -1.41 -11.85
C GLU A 35 11.85 -0.53 -11.21
N ILE A 36 11.43 0.52 -10.51
CA ILE A 36 12.33 1.37 -9.72
C ILE A 36 13.02 0.55 -8.63
N MET A 37 12.30 -0.28 -7.88
CA MET A 37 12.88 -1.11 -6.83
C MET A 37 13.92 -2.10 -7.37
N ARG A 38 13.64 -2.72 -8.53
CA ARG A 38 14.56 -3.64 -9.19
C ARG A 38 15.86 -2.93 -9.55
N HIS A 39 15.78 -1.80 -10.23
CA HIS A 39 16.97 -1.02 -10.59
C HIS A 39 17.72 -0.47 -9.38
N ALA A 40 16.99 -0.04 -8.34
CA ALA A 40 17.57 0.44 -7.10
C ALA A 40 18.38 -0.62 -6.34
N THR A 41 18.17 -1.90 -6.64
CA THR A 41 18.77 -3.04 -5.92
C THR A 41 19.73 -3.86 -6.77
N GLU A 42 19.90 -3.52 -8.05
CA GLU A 42 20.71 -4.28 -9.02
C GLU A 42 22.20 -4.27 -8.65
N ASP A 43 22.76 -3.10 -8.37
CA ASP A 43 24.19 -2.91 -8.07
C ASP A 43 24.46 -2.58 -6.60
N ARG A 44 23.58 -3.04 -5.69
CA ARG A 44 23.66 -2.71 -4.25
C ARG A 44 23.62 -3.95 -3.39
N THR A 45 24.44 -3.91 -2.35
CA THR A 45 24.43 -4.88 -1.26
C THR A 45 24.09 -4.15 0.03
N VAL A 46 23.22 -4.72 0.85
CA VAL A 46 22.93 -4.22 2.19
C VAL A 46 23.37 -5.26 3.22
N VAL A 47 24.14 -4.84 4.22
CA VAL A 47 24.51 -5.68 5.37
C VAL A 47 23.83 -5.13 6.60
N ASN A 48 23.05 -5.95 7.30
CA ASN A 48 22.43 -5.55 8.56
C ASN A 48 23.38 -5.75 9.76
N ALA A 49 22.98 -5.29 10.95
CA ALA A 49 23.81 -5.40 12.16
C ALA A 49 24.12 -6.84 12.60
N ALA A 50 23.29 -7.81 12.18
CA ALA A 50 23.53 -9.23 12.45
C ALA A 50 24.50 -9.88 11.45
N GLY A 51 24.98 -9.14 10.44
CA GLY A 51 25.84 -9.63 9.39
C GLY A 51 25.09 -10.33 8.24
N ASP A 52 23.76 -10.26 8.20
CA ASP A 52 23.00 -10.76 7.06
C ASP A 52 23.27 -9.89 5.83
N LYS A 53 23.81 -10.51 4.78
CA LYS A 53 23.99 -9.88 3.47
C LYS A 53 22.71 -10.03 2.63
N LEU A 54 22.17 -8.90 2.18
CA LEU A 54 21.00 -8.78 1.32
C LEU A 54 21.44 -8.20 -0.04
N ASP A 55 21.34 -8.98 -1.09
CA ASP A 55 21.65 -8.57 -2.46
C ASP A 55 20.60 -9.11 -3.47
N GLY A 56 20.60 -8.52 -4.67
CA GLY A 56 19.72 -8.89 -5.78
C GLY A 56 18.28 -9.13 -5.36
N ARG A 57 17.73 -10.30 -5.71
CA ARG A 57 16.32 -10.66 -5.43
C ARG A 57 15.97 -10.62 -3.93
N ARG A 58 16.90 -10.97 -3.04
CA ARG A 58 16.64 -10.99 -1.59
C ARG A 58 16.45 -9.57 -1.08
N LEU A 59 17.29 -8.64 -1.54
CA LEU A 59 17.16 -7.22 -1.22
C LEU A 59 15.90 -6.62 -1.83
N THR A 60 15.62 -6.88 -3.13
CA THR A 60 14.41 -6.39 -3.79
C THR A 60 13.15 -6.85 -3.04
N LYS A 61 13.09 -8.13 -2.63
CA LYS A 61 11.97 -8.67 -1.86
C LYS A 61 11.83 -7.95 -0.52
N PHE A 62 12.89 -7.88 0.28
CA PHE A 62 12.87 -7.24 1.59
C PHE A 62 12.38 -5.79 1.54
N LEU A 63 12.89 -4.99 0.61
CA LEU A 63 12.47 -3.59 0.47
C LEU A 63 11.05 -3.44 -0.10
N SER A 64 10.63 -4.34 -0.98
CA SER A 64 9.24 -4.37 -1.46
C SER A 64 8.27 -4.69 -0.33
N ASP A 65 8.61 -5.68 0.50
CA ASP A 65 7.83 -6.06 1.68
C ASP A 65 7.79 -4.90 2.69
N LEU A 66 8.90 -4.19 2.90
CA LEU A 66 8.96 -2.98 3.74
C LEU A 66 8.07 -1.85 3.20
N ALA A 67 8.10 -1.59 1.89
CA ALA A 67 7.25 -0.58 1.27
C ALA A 67 5.76 -0.93 1.39
N GLU A 68 5.41 -2.20 1.16
CA GLU A 68 4.05 -2.71 1.31
C GLU A 68 3.60 -2.65 2.78
N TYR A 69 4.48 -3.01 3.72
CA TYR A 69 4.24 -2.91 5.16
C TYR A 69 3.94 -1.46 5.57
N SER A 70 4.76 -0.50 5.11
CA SER A 70 4.54 0.93 5.37
C SER A 70 3.17 1.40 4.85
N ALA A 71 2.81 1.01 3.62
CA ALA A 71 1.52 1.37 3.04
C ALA A 71 0.31 0.81 3.82
N PHE A 72 0.38 -0.43 4.30
CA PHE A 72 -0.69 -1.00 5.14
C PHE A 72 -0.70 -0.41 6.55
N PHE A 73 0.48 -0.10 7.09
CA PHE A 73 0.62 0.56 8.37
C PHE A 73 -0.10 1.92 8.34
N ASP A 74 0.13 2.73 7.31
CA ASP A 74 -0.53 4.04 7.16
C ASP A 74 -2.05 3.92 6.99
N LYS A 75 -2.54 2.89 6.29
CA LYS A 75 -3.99 2.61 6.21
C LYS A 75 -4.59 2.35 7.59
N LEU A 76 -3.92 1.54 8.41
CA LEU A 76 -4.36 1.27 9.78
C LEU A 76 -4.18 2.47 10.70
N ASP A 77 -3.19 3.32 10.45
CA ASP A 77 -2.97 4.57 11.18
C ASP A 77 -4.12 5.57 10.96
N LYS A 78 -4.68 5.64 9.75
CA LYS A 78 -5.91 6.42 9.51
C LYS A 78 -7.09 5.95 10.39
N ARG A 79 -7.21 4.64 10.66
CA ARG A 79 -8.30 4.05 11.46
C ARG A 79 -8.05 4.19 12.97
N LEU A 80 -6.88 3.76 13.43
CA LEU A 80 -6.53 3.65 14.86
C LEU A 80 -5.83 4.90 15.43
N ARG A 81 -5.14 5.68 14.59
CA ARG A 81 -4.40 6.90 14.97
C ARG A 81 -3.51 6.72 16.19
N ASN A 82 -2.82 5.58 16.25
CA ASN A 82 -1.92 5.22 17.33
C ASN A 82 -0.85 4.27 16.81
N ARG A 83 0.27 4.85 16.35
CA ARG A 83 1.37 4.11 15.73
C ARG A 83 1.98 3.03 16.65
N PRO A 84 2.28 3.31 17.95
CA PRO A 84 2.79 2.27 18.85
C PRO A 84 1.87 1.05 18.98
N VAL A 85 0.55 1.28 19.05
CA VAL A 85 -0.43 0.18 19.11
C VAL A 85 -0.44 -0.62 17.80
N ILE A 86 -0.34 0.04 16.64
CA ILE A 86 -0.29 -0.66 15.34
C ILE A 86 0.98 -1.51 15.23
N GLU A 87 2.12 -1.02 15.69
CA GLU A 87 3.37 -1.79 15.71
C GLU A 87 3.29 -3.00 16.66
N LEU A 88 2.65 -2.85 17.82
CA LEU A 88 2.35 -3.97 18.71
C LEU A 88 1.44 -5.01 18.03
N LEU A 89 0.42 -4.54 17.32
CA LEU A 89 -0.54 -5.40 16.62
C LEU A 89 0.09 -6.14 15.44
N SER A 90 1.02 -5.51 14.71
CA SER A 90 1.72 -6.16 13.59
C SER A 90 2.56 -7.37 14.04
N LYS A 91 3.04 -7.35 15.29
CA LYS A 91 3.79 -8.43 15.94
C LYS A 91 2.93 -9.40 16.75
N SER A 92 1.61 -9.18 16.82
CA SER A 92 0.69 -10.01 17.60
C SER A 92 0.26 -11.30 16.88
N ASP A 93 -0.36 -12.23 17.60
CA ASP A 93 -0.94 -13.47 17.05
C ASP A 93 -2.47 -13.47 16.94
N LEU A 94 -3.10 -12.29 17.06
CA LEU A 94 -4.56 -12.16 16.92
C LEU A 94 -4.93 -12.23 15.44
N GLU A 95 -5.57 -13.31 15.01
CA GLU A 95 -5.88 -13.54 13.60
C GLU A 95 -7.22 -14.23 13.36
N LYS A 96 -7.68 -15.01 14.33
CA LYS A 96 -8.84 -15.88 14.23
C LYS A 96 -9.94 -15.38 15.16
N LYS A 97 -11.19 -15.67 14.79
CA LYS A 97 -12.36 -15.35 15.62
C LYS A 97 -12.23 -15.92 17.03
N ALA A 98 -11.64 -17.12 17.15
CA ALA A 98 -11.39 -17.78 18.43
C ALA A 98 -10.47 -16.98 19.36
N ASP A 99 -9.59 -16.13 18.82
CA ASP A 99 -8.66 -15.31 19.63
C ASP A 99 -9.39 -14.21 20.41
N PHE A 100 -10.61 -13.86 19.97
CA PHE A 100 -11.50 -12.88 20.61
C PHE A 100 -12.59 -13.55 21.46
N ALA A 101 -12.70 -14.88 21.45
CA ALA A 101 -13.70 -15.59 22.26
C ALA A 101 -13.34 -15.55 23.76
N GLY A 102 -12.04 -15.64 24.10
CA GLY A 102 -11.53 -15.59 25.47
C GLY A 102 -10.95 -14.24 25.86
N LYS A 103 -11.02 -13.90 27.16
CA LYS A 103 -10.47 -12.65 27.70
C LYS A 103 -8.95 -12.68 27.88
N GLU A 104 -8.34 -13.85 28.04
CA GLU A 104 -6.94 -14.02 28.47
C GLU A 104 -5.94 -13.31 27.54
N ARG A 105 -6.01 -13.59 26.23
CA ARG A 105 -5.13 -12.96 25.24
C ARG A 105 -5.36 -11.46 25.12
N LEU A 106 -6.61 -11.03 25.25
CA LEU A 106 -6.96 -9.61 25.20
C LEU A 106 -6.54 -8.86 26.46
N GLN A 107 -6.49 -9.51 27.62
CA GLN A 107 -5.91 -8.95 28.84
C GLN A 107 -4.41 -8.72 28.70
N GLU A 108 -3.69 -9.66 28.10
CA GLU A 108 -2.27 -9.46 27.80
C GLU A 108 -2.07 -8.31 26.80
N LEU A 109 -2.89 -8.24 25.75
CA LEU A 109 -2.84 -7.13 24.80
C LEU A 109 -3.13 -5.79 25.47
N ALA A 110 -4.21 -5.69 26.26
CA ALA A 110 -4.59 -4.47 26.98
C ALA A 110 -3.45 -3.97 27.88
N LYS A 111 -2.82 -4.87 28.64
CA LYS A 111 -1.64 -4.53 29.46
C LYS A 111 -0.47 -4.02 28.63
N LYS A 112 -0.21 -4.61 27.45
CA LYS A 112 0.84 -4.14 26.54
C LYS A 112 0.49 -2.76 25.96
N ILE A 113 -0.78 -2.51 25.63
CA ILE A 113 -1.27 -1.22 25.16
C ILE A 113 -1.13 -0.14 26.26
N GLU A 114 -1.50 -0.44 27.50
CA GLU A 114 -1.34 0.49 28.63
C GLU A 114 0.11 0.87 28.88
N LYS A 115 1.06 -0.07 28.72
CA LYS A 115 2.50 0.22 28.82
C LYS A 115 2.99 1.19 27.75
N LEU A 116 2.30 1.28 26.61
CA LEU A 116 2.61 2.23 25.54
C LEU A 116 1.98 3.63 25.80
N GLY A 117 1.20 3.79 26.87
CA GLY A 117 0.56 5.05 27.26
C GLY A 117 -0.97 5.09 27.23
N PRO A 118 -1.67 4.61 26.18
CA PRO A 118 -3.12 4.74 26.11
C PRO A 118 -3.83 3.83 27.12
N LYS A 119 -4.86 4.37 27.79
CA LYS A 119 -5.74 3.58 28.66
C LYS A 119 -6.48 2.55 27.82
N ALA A 120 -6.45 1.29 28.24
CA ALA A 120 -7.13 0.19 27.56
C ALA A 120 -8.05 -0.55 28.53
N ARG A 121 -9.20 -1.00 28.03
CA ARG A 121 -10.16 -1.84 28.77
C ARG A 121 -10.68 -2.92 27.84
N ILE A 122 -11.23 -3.97 28.44
CA ILE A 122 -11.88 -5.05 27.69
C ILE A 122 -13.38 -4.86 27.80
N GLU A 123 -14.04 -4.87 26.65
CA GLU A 123 -15.48 -4.87 26.54
C GLU A 123 -15.95 -6.19 25.94
N PHE A 124 -17.20 -6.56 26.24
CA PHE A 124 -17.86 -7.69 25.61
C PHE A 124 -18.83 -7.14 24.57
N ASP A 125 -18.63 -7.56 23.33
CA ASP A 125 -19.50 -7.27 22.20
C ASP A 125 -20.62 -8.31 22.19
N GLU A 126 -21.82 -7.88 22.61
CA GLU A 126 -23.02 -8.72 22.66
C GLU A 126 -23.48 -9.18 21.27
N GLU A 127 -23.28 -8.36 20.23
CA GLU A 127 -23.73 -8.68 18.86
C GLU A 127 -22.96 -9.87 18.28
N HIS A 128 -21.65 -9.92 18.55
CA HIS A 128 -20.78 -10.96 18.02
C HIS A 128 -20.45 -12.06 19.04
N SER A 129 -20.86 -11.89 20.30
CA SER A 129 -20.49 -12.75 21.44
C SER A 129 -18.97 -12.91 21.56
N LEU A 130 -18.24 -11.81 21.39
CA LEU A 130 -16.78 -11.75 21.43
C LEU A 130 -16.31 -10.66 22.38
N HIS A 131 -15.04 -10.70 22.73
CA HIS A 131 -14.39 -9.67 23.51
C HIS A 131 -13.59 -8.75 22.60
N GLU A 132 -13.50 -7.48 22.97
CA GLU A 132 -12.69 -6.49 22.26
C GLU A 132 -11.87 -5.65 23.24
N VAL A 133 -10.73 -5.14 22.76
CA VAL A 133 -9.93 -4.19 23.53
C VAL A 133 -10.24 -2.79 23.04
N VAL A 134 -10.79 -1.96 23.92
CA VAL A 134 -11.08 -0.55 23.66
C VAL A 134 -9.98 0.29 24.29
N PHE A 135 -9.35 1.15 23.50
CA PHE A 135 -8.33 2.09 23.97
C PHE A 135 -8.62 3.50 23.50
N VAL A 136 -8.17 4.48 24.28
CA VAL A 136 -8.32 5.90 23.94
C VAL A 136 -7.05 6.37 23.23
N ASN A 137 -7.19 6.90 22.02
CA ASN A 137 -6.06 7.47 21.30
C ASN A 137 -5.69 8.87 21.82
N GLY A 138 -4.61 9.46 21.30
CA GLY A 138 -4.13 10.78 21.75
C GLY A 138 -5.13 11.93 21.55
N SER A 139 -6.14 11.77 20.68
CA SER A 139 -7.21 12.76 20.46
C SER A 139 -8.45 12.53 21.34
N GLY A 140 -8.41 11.59 22.29
CA GLY A 140 -9.54 11.29 23.17
C GLY A 140 -10.63 10.43 22.54
N SER A 141 -10.46 9.97 21.29
CA SER A 141 -11.43 9.08 20.63
C SER A 141 -11.16 7.63 20.98
N GLU A 142 -12.23 6.88 21.22
CA GLU A 142 -12.13 5.45 21.49
C GLU A 142 -11.89 4.67 20.20
N LYS A 143 -10.98 3.70 20.29
CA LYS A 143 -10.58 2.82 19.20
C LYS A 143 -10.65 1.38 19.68
N LYS A 144 -11.08 0.49 18.79
CA LYS A 144 -11.40 -0.90 19.13
C LYS A 144 -10.46 -1.85 18.38
N VAL A 145 -9.90 -2.80 19.11
CA VAL A 145 -9.24 -3.99 18.57
C VAL A 145 -10.19 -5.16 18.75
N ASN A 146 -10.89 -5.50 17.66
CA ASN A 146 -11.95 -6.50 17.63
C ASN A 146 -11.77 -7.45 16.44
N TRP A 147 -12.70 -8.41 16.28
CA TRP A 147 -12.67 -9.36 15.18
C TRP A 147 -12.78 -8.67 13.82
N GLU A 148 -13.61 -7.63 13.70
CA GLU A 148 -13.75 -6.89 12.45
C GLU A 148 -12.39 -6.34 11.98
N LEU A 149 -11.64 -5.65 12.85
CA LEU A 149 -10.28 -5.19 12.58
C LEU A 149 -9.34 -6.34 12.18
N ALA A 150 -9.34 -7.44 12.94
CA ALA A 150 -8.47 -8.57 12.66
C ALA A 150 -8.82 -9.31 11.35
N SER A 151 -10.08 -9.22 10.93
CA SER A 151 -10.58 -9.84 9.71
C SER A 151 -10.20 -9.07 8.43
N LEU A 152 -9.88 -7.77 8.57
CA LEU A 152 -9.54 -6.89 7.45
C LEU A 152 -8.32 -7.41 6.65
N PRO A 153 -8.35 -7.31 5.30
CA PRO A 153 -7.22 -7.69 4.46
C PRO A 153 -5.93 -6.95 4.81
N GLU A 154 -6.01 -5.64 5.13
CA GLU A 154 -4.86 -4.81 5.47
C GLU A 154 -4.17 -5.32 6.74
N TYR A 155 -4.96 -5.70 7.74
CA TYR A 155 -4.45 -6.19 9.02
C TYR A 155 -3.73 -7.53 8.86
N LYS A 156 -4.36 -8.48 8.17
CA LYS A 156 -3.76 -9.78 7.87
C LYS A 156 -2.49 -9.62 7.07
N ARG A 157 -2.49 -8.76 6.05
CA ARG A 157 -1.32 -8.53 5.21
C ARG A 157 -0.19 -7.86 5.99
N LEU A 158 -0.49 -6.83 6.80
CA LEU A 158 0.50 -6.17 7.67
C LEU A 158 1.21 -7.17 8.57
N ARG A 159 0.46 -8.06 9.24
CA ARG A 159 1.02 -9.10 10.11
C ARG A 159 1.86 -10.12 9.36
N SER A 160 1.40 -10.55 8.17
CA SER A 160 2.16 -11.51 7.35
C SER A 160 3.52 -10.92 6.94
N LEU A 161 3.53 -9.64 6.53
CA LEU A 161 4.76 -8.92 6.18
C LEU A 161 5.65 -8.72 7.40
N ALA A 162 5.10 -8.37 8.56
CA ALA A 162 5.86 -8.22 9.80
C ALA A 162 6.68 -9.48 10.13
N LYS A 163 6.08 -10.67 9.95
CA LYS A 163 6.76 -11.96 10.18
C LYS A 163 7.94 -12.18 9.24
N GLU A 164 7.85 -11.70 8.00
CA GLU A 164 8.93 -11.82 6.99
C GLU A 164 10.02 -10.75 7.19
N ILE A 165 9.64 -9.56 7.64
CA ILE A 165 10.53 -8.39 7.79
C ILE A 165 11.36 -8.45 9.08
N VAL A 166 10.72 -8.73 10.23
CA VAL A 166 11.37 -8.70 11.56
C VAL A 166 12.69 -9.48 11.66
N PRO A 167 12.84 -10.67 11.04
CA PRO A 167 14.11 -11.40 11.07
C PRO A 167 15.27 -10.67 10.38
N LEU A 168 14.98 -9.84 9.39
CA LEU A 168 15.96 -9.12 8.57
C LEU A 168 16.10 -7.64 8.97
N ASP A 169 15.05 -7.06 9.58
CA ASP A 169 15.00 -5.69 10.06
C ASP A 169 15.82 -5.51 11.36
N LYS A 170 17.14 -5.56 11.20
CA LYS A 170 18.12 -5.43 12.28
C LYS A 170 19.02 -4.25 11.98
N PRO A 171 18.56 -3.02 12.29
CA PRO A 171 19.38 -1.84 12.10
C PRO A 171 20.64 -1.90 12.98
N PRO A 172 21.70 -1.16 12.62
CA PRO A 172 21.81 -0.35 11.40
C PRO A 172 22.08 -1.17 10.13
N PHE A 173 21.88 -0.55 8.97
CA PHE A 173 22.07 -1.14 7.64
C PHE A 173 23.20 -0.42 6.91
N ASP A 174 24.24 -1.16 6.54
CA ASP A 174 25.34 -0.68 5.72
C ASP A 174 25.04 -0.96 4.24
N VAL A 175 24.77 0.10 3.48
CA VAL A 175 24.52 0.02 2.03
C VAL A 175 25.84 0.20 1.29
N GLN A 176 26.24 -0.81 0.54
CA GLN A 176 27.44 -0.84 -0.29
C GLN A 176 27.03 -0.68 -1.76
N THR A 177 27.60 0.34 -2.41
CA THR A 177 27.51 0.59 -3.86
C THR A 177 28.95 0.73 -4.37
N ASP A 178 29.28 0.33 -5.60
CA ASP A 178 30.65 0.32 -6.13
C ASP A 178 31.50 1.55 -5.72
N GLY A 179 32.36 1.35 -4.71
CA GLY A 179 33.29 2.36 -4.17
C GLY A 179 32.79 3.25 -3.00
N SER A 180 31.55 3.09 -2.53
CA SER A 180 30.99 3.87 -1.42
C SER A 180 30.15 3.03 -0.45
N GLN A 181 30.24 3.35 0.84
CA GLN A 181 29.43 2.75 1.90
C GLN A 181 28.67 3.86 2.62
N VAL A 182 27.36 3.69 2.75
CA VAL A 182 26.48 4.61 3.48
C VAL A 182 25.70 3.82 4.52
N ARG A 183 25.75 4.28 5.77
CA ARG A 183 25.05 3.66 6.89
C ARG A 183 23.67 4.29 7.07
N GLN A 184 22.67 3.46 7.29
CA GLN A 184 21.28 3.84 7.56
C GLN A 184 20.87 3.31 8.92
N GLU A 185 20.28 4.15 9.77
CA GLU A 185 20.03 3.80 11.17
C GLU A 185 18.72 3.04 11.37
N ASN A 186 17.84 3.01 10.37
CA ASN A 186 16.58 2.26 10.42
C ASN A 186 16.08 1.88 9.02
N ALA A 187 15.11 0.96 8.97
CA ALA A 187 14.53 0.47 7.71
C ALA A 187 13.81 1.56 6.90
N ALA A 188 13.24 2.58 7.54
CA ALA A 188 12.59 3.69 6.83
C ALA A 188 13.61 4.52 6.05
N GLN A 189 14.72 4.88 6.69
CA GLN A 189 15.85 5.57 6.05
C GLN A 189 16.48 4.72 4.94
N LEU A 190 16.63 3.41 5.16
CA LEU A 190 17.11 2.49 4.14
C LEU A 190 16.23 2.49 2.89
N LEU A 191 14.91 2.35 3.08
CA LEU A 191 13.95 2.31 1.98
C LEU A 191 13.96 3.64 1.21
N GLU A 192 13.92 4.77 1.92
CA GLU A 192 13.96 6.10 1.33
C GLU A 192 15.27 6.34 0.54
N TYR A 193 16.42 5.99 1.13
CA TYR A 193 17.71 6.10 0.49
C TYR A 193 17.77 5.29 -0.81
N ILE A 194 17.41 4.00 -0.76
CA ILE A 194 17.47 3.13 -1.92
C ILE A 194 16.51 3.58 -3.01
N MET A 195 15.28 3.97 -2.65
CA MET A 195 14.29 4.48 -3.61
C MET A 195 14.73 5.78 -4.27
N THR A 196 15.32 6.71 -3.51
CA THR A 196 15.83 7.98 -4.03
C THR A 196 16.98 7.74 -5.00
N GLU A 197 17.96 6.93 -4.61
CA GLU A 197 19.08 6.57 -5.45
C GLU A 197 18.65 5.73 -6.67
N GLY A 198 17.58 4.94 -6.57
CA GLY A 198 17.02 4.17 -7.68
C GLY A 198 16.34 5.02 -8.75
N LYS A 199 15.79 6.18 -8.36
CA LYS A 199 15.23 7.17 -9.29
C LYS A 199 16.32 7.99 -9.98
N LYS A 200 17.51 8.11 -9.39
CA LYS A 200 18.63 8.83 -10.00
C LYS A 200 19.04 8.15 -11.31
N GLY A 201 19.11 8.94 -12.39
CA GLY A 201 19.44 8.46 -13.73
C GLY A 201 18.24 8.10 -14.61
N PHE A 202 17.02 8.12 -14.07
CA PHE A 202 15.80 8.09 -14.87
C PHE A 202 15.18 9.48 -14.97
N THR A 203 14.77 9.87 -16.18
CA THR A 203 13.76 10.92 -16.36
C THR A 203 12.40 10.23 -16.31
N VAL A 204 11.63 10.52 -15.27
CA VAL A 204 10.29 9.96 -15.06
C VAL A 204 9.25 10.98 -15.53
N THR A 205 8.42 10.59 -16.48
CA THR A 205 7.26 11.37 -16.92
C THR A 205 6.00 10.64 -16.52
N ARG A 206 5.06 11.32 -15.84
CA ARG A 206 3.74 10.79 -15.53
C ARG A 206 2.73 11.41 -16.49
N TYR A 207 1.98 10.58 -17.19
CA TYR A 207 0.94 11.05 -18.10
C TYR A 207 -0.37 11.26 -17.34
N LYS A 208 -0.90 12.49 -17.36
CA LYS A 208 -2.23 12.80 -16.79
C LYS A 208 -3.33 12.78 -17.85
N GLY A 209 -2.97 12.93 -19.12
CA GLY A 209 -3.88 12.86 -20.24
C GLY A 209 -3.20 12.41 -21.53
N LEU A 210 -4.01 11.94 -22.49
CA LEU A 210 -3.49 11.46 -23.78
C LEU A 210 -2.79 12.55 -24.59
N GLY A 211 -3.16 13.83 -24.40
CA GLY A 211 -2.54 14.96 -25.10
C GLY A 211 -1.13 15.33 -24.63
N GLU A 212 -0.64 14.71 -23.55
CA GLU A 212 0.76 14.86 -23.10
C GLU A 212 1.72 13.94 -23.86
N MET A 213 1.20 13.05 -24.71
CA MET A 213 1.99 12.14 -25.53
C MET A 213 2.14 12.68 -26.95
N ASP A 214 3.34 12.53 -27.51
CA ASP A 214 3.56 12.76 -28.94
C ASP A 214 2.81 11.71 -29.79
N PRO A 215 2.40 12.03 -31.04
CA PRO A 215 1.64 11.12 -31.89
C PRO A 215 2.29 9.74 -32.08
N GLU A 216 3.62 9.69 -32.18
CA GLU A 216 4.38 8.44 -32.31
C GLU A 216 4.29 7.58 -31.04
N GLN A 217 4.36 8.22 -29.86
CA GLN A 217 4.22 7.54 -28.57
C GLN A 217 2.79 7.01 -28.39
N LEU A 218 1.78 7.83 -28.71
CA LEU A 218 0.38 7.43 -28.62
C LEU A 218 0.09 6.24 -29.55
N TRP A 219 0.61 6.27 -30.78
CA TRP A 219 0.48 5.16 -31.72
C TRP A 219 1.14 3.89 -31.16
N ALA A 220 2.40 3.97 -30.76
CA ALA A 220 3.18 2.82 -30.32
C ALA A 220 2.64 2.16 -29.04
N THR A 221 2.05 2.95 -28.14
CA THR A 221 1.59 2.46 -26.82
C THR A 221 0.12 2.08 -26.79
N THR A 222 -0.74 2.86 -27.47
CA THR A 222 -2.19 2.81 -27.25
C THR A 222 -2.96 2.32 -28.47
N MET A 223 -2.45 2.57 -29.69
CA MET A 223 -3.18 2.25 -30.93
C MET A 223 -2.66 1.03 -31.69
N ASN A 224 -1.35 0.76 -31.63
CA ASN A 224 -0.72 -0.35 -32.35
C ASN A 224 -1.34 -1.69 -31.94
N ALA A 225 -1.87 -2.44 -32.91
CA ALA A 225 -2.58 -3.68 -32.68
C ALA A 225 -1.75 -4.78 -31.98
N GLU A 226 -0.42 -4.75 -32.14
CA GLU A 226 0.48 -5.74 -31.56
C GLU A 226 0.85 -5.45 -30.10
N THR A 227 0.87 -4.17 -29.70
CA THR A 227 1.36 -3.73 -28.37
C THR A 227 0.27 -3.16 -27.48
N ARG A 228 -0.87 -2.75 -28.04
CA ARG A 228 -1.96 -2.12 -27.28
C ARG A 228 -2.57 -3.06 -26.25
N SER A 229 -2.92 -2.48 -25.11
CA SER A 229 -3.75 -3.13 -24.11
C SER A 229 -5.17 -2.59 -24.17
N LEU A 230 -6.16 -3.49 -24.27
CA LEU A 230 -7.58 -3.16 -24.30
C LEU A 230 -8.31 -3.87 -23.16
N LEU A 231 -9.25 -3.18 -22.53
CA LEU A 231 -10.18 -3.75 -21.55
C LEU A 231 -11.55 -3.90 -22.20
N GLN A 232 -12.08 -5.12 -22.24
CA GLN A 232 -13.42 -5.38 -22.79
C GLN A 232 -14.49 -5.02 -21.75
N VAL A 233 -15.51 -4.27 -22.18
CA VAL A 233 -16.62 -3.86 -21.32
C VAL A 233 -17.65 -4.98 -21.22
N ARG A 234 -18.06 -5.32 -19.99
CA ARG A 234 -19.07 -6.34 -19.67
C ARG A 234 -20.41 -5.69 -19.34
N LEU A 235 -21.47 -6.50 -19.31
CA LEU A 235 -22.81 -6.06 -18.89
C LEU A 235 -22.83 -5.57 -17.43
N GLU A 236 -22.08 -6.22 -16.55
CA GLU A 236 -21.93 -5.83 -15.15
C GLU A 236 -21.38 -4.41 -15.01
N ASP A 237 -20.43 -4.03 -15.88
CA ASP A 237 -19.81 -2.69 -15.87
C ASP A 237 -20.82 -1.59 -16.26
N LEU A 238 -21.84 -1.91 -17.07
CA LEU A 238 -22.86 -0.94 -17.45
C LEU A 238 -23.75 -0.57 -16.26
N LEU A 239 -24.13 -1.54 -15.44
CA LEU A 239 -24.96 -1.30 -14.26
C LEU A 239 -24.24 -0.37 -13.29
N VAL A 240 -22.96 -0.64 -13.05
CA VAL A 240 -22.10 0.19 -12.20
C VAL A 240 -21.92 1.59 -12.80
N ALA A 241 -21.71 1.69 -14.12
CA ALA A 241 -21.58 2.97 -14.80
C ALA A 241 -22.86 3.82 -14.72
N GLU A 242 -24.03 3.21 -14.89
CA GLU A 242 -25.34 3.88 -14.78
C GLU A 242 -25.61 4.34 -13.34
N GLU A 243 -25.33 3.51 -12.35
CA GLU A 243 -25.44 3.87 -10.93
C GLU A 243 -24.52 5.05 -10.58
N MET A 244 -23.25 5.01 -11.03
CA MET A 244 -22.31 6.12 -10.84
C MET A 244 -22.81 7.40 -11.53
N PHE A 245 -23.31 7.30 -12.76
CA PHE A 245 -23.84 8.45 -13.50
C PHE A 245 -25.05 9.06 -12.78
N SER A 246 -26.02 8.23 -12.38
CA SER A 246 -27.21 8.67 -11.64
C SER A 246 -26.85 9.27 -10.29
N THR A 247 -25.83 8.74 -9.61
CA THR A 247 -25.37 9.27 -8.32
C THR A 247 -24.69 10.64 -8.46
N LEU A 248 -23.84 10.81 -9.47
CA LEU A 248 -23.06 12.04 -9.65
C LEU A 248 -23.85 13.16 -10.35
N MET A 249 -24.68 12.80 -11.33
CA MET A 249 -25.46 13.74 -12.14
C MET A 249 -26.93 13.85 -11.70
N GLY A 250 -27.37 13.05 -10.72
CA GLY A 250 -28.73 13.09 -10.20
C GLY A 250 -29.01 14.32 -9.33
N GLU A 251 -30.28 14.51 -9.02
CA GLU A 251 -30.78 15.64 -8.23
C GLU A 251 -30.53 15.47 -6.72
N ASN A 252 -30.29 14.24 -6.25
CA ASN A 252 -30.10 13.94 -4.84
C ASN A 252 -28.70 14.38 -4.35
N VAL A 253 -28.65 15.61 -3.82
CA VAL A 253 -27.43 16.25 -3.31
C VAL A 253 -26.79 15.44 -2.17
N GLU A 254 -27.59 14.80 -1.30
CA GLU A 254 -27.05 14.07 -0.15
C GLU A 254 -26.32 12.80 -0.55
N VAL A 255 -26.90 12.02 -1.47
CA VAL A 255 -26.27 10.80 -2.00
C VAL A 255 -24.96 11.16 -2.72
N ARG A 256 -24.98 12.21 -3.54
CA ARG A 256 -23.76 12.72 -4.19
C ARG A 256 -22.70 13.18 -3.18
N ARG A 257 -23.10 13.93 -2.15
CA ARG A 257 -22.17 14.41 -1.11
C ARG A 257 -21.52 13.23 -0.39
N LYS A 258 -22.33 12.27 0.06
CA LYS A 258 -21.84 11.07 0.75
C LYS A 258 -20.89 10.27 -0.13
N PHE A 259 -21.23 10.07 -1.40
CA PHE A 259 -20.35 9.40 -2.36
C PHE A 259 -18.99 10.11 -2.47
N ILE A 260 -18.97 11.45 -2.57
CA ILE A 260 -17.72 12.21 -2.63
C ILE A 260 -16.93 12.06 -1.32
N GLU A 261 -17.57 12.17 -0.16
CA GLU A 261 -16.92 12.05 1.15
C GLU A 261 -16.31 10.66 1.38
N ASP A 262 -17.07 9.60 1.08
CA ASP A 262 -16.64 8.21 1.26
C ASP A 262 -15.44 7.89 0.34
N ASN A 263 -15.46 8.38 -0.90
CA ASN A 263 -14.38 8.13 -1.88
C ASN A 263 -13.21 9.14 -1.78
N ALA A 264 -13.39 10.31 -1.15
CA ALA A 264 -12.34 11.32 -1.02
C ALA A 264 -11.10 10.82 -0.28
N LEU A 265 -11.27 9.87 0.64
CA LEU A 265 -10.17 9.26 1.41
C LEU A 265 -9.30 8.30 0.59
N ASP A 266 -9.83 7.79 -0.52
CA ASP A 266 -9.16 6.88 -1.45
C ASP A 266 -8.40 7.62 -2.56
N VAL A 267 -8.72 8.90 -2.78
CA VAL A 267 -8.01 9.74 -3.74
C VAL A 267 -6.66 10.18 -3.17
N LYS A 268 -5.61 9.39 -3.43
CA LYS A 268 -4.22 9.73 -3.09
C LYS A 268 -3.53 10.65 -4.12
N ASN A 269 -4.10 10.82 -5.31
CA ASN A 269 -3.43 11.40 -6.48
C ASN A 269 -4.20 12.57 -7.11
N LEU A 270 -4.61 13.55 -6.29
CA LEU A 270 -5.00 14.88 -6.78
C LEU A 270 -3.76 15.78 -6.64
N ASP A 271 -3.10 16.09 -7.75
CA ASP A 271 -2.18 17.23 -7.77
C ASP A 271 -2.95 18.46 -8.25
N VAL A 272 -2.88 19.53 -7.45
CA VAL A 272 -3.24 20.92 -7.79
C VAL A 272 -2.22 21.50 -8.77
#